data_AF-A0A941PRK9-F1
#
_entry.id   AF-A0A941PRK9-F1
#
_cell.length_a   1.000
_cell.length_b   1.000
_cell.length_c   1.000
_cell.angle_alpha   90.00
_cell.angle_beta   90.00
_cell.angle_gamma   90.00
#
_symmetry.space_group_name_H-M   'P 1'
#
loop_
_entity.id
_entity.type
_entity.pdbx_description
1 polymer ?
#
loop_
_entity_poly.entity_id
_entity_poly.type
_entity_poly.pdbx_seq_one_letter_code
_entity_poly.pdbx_strand_id
1 'polypeptide(L)'
;MADIFISYKREDRRVAERLSIALEQLGFDVWWDFELLSGDGYRKVIERVIDECAATVVLWSERSRESAFVIDEATYSREQSKLCPARIDDCRLPLGFGGDHVVDLRGWDGEMDHEGLQSLLRAIELKTGKKARLGAAPRGGDEEVRFAEMEAFKAAEAAGNASALQSFLRDYPQGAFANFVRGQLETMGVKAMAHTGGAGAPAQRRSVSEPPRAPPQPRTAPSVASPAPPRRRSSRLVLGGVAAAMASATLVFFVVMPRQVSAPPRPAVTSAETSQVYSLAGLNPDVRAAVEEARRNEALANAAAARAAVVGQRAEASIGHEQAGEDVRVFSGDHIGDRYAGQFENRYEGVGIYTWAQNAGNSFGAQSYAGEFADDAPNGTGIYTWRDGKRYAGQMAAWQRQGAGVFRMTDGRRYEGQWSGDRMTGLGVEWDAQGHLSRQGIWTNGELTTPLDQNASAK
;
A
#
# COMPACT_ATOMS: atom_id res chain seq x y z
N MET A 1 13.15 -20.77 1.42
CA MET A 1 12.08 -21.67 0.94
C MET A 1 11.04 -21.64 2.03
N ALA A 2 9.78 -21.39 1.69
CA ALA A 2 8.76 -21.16 2.71
C ALA A 2 8.49 -22.46 3.49
N ASP A 3 8.55 -22.37 4.81
CA ASP A 3 8.14 -23.43 5.73
C ASP A 3 6.63 -23.60 5.73
N ILE A 4 5.92 -22.47 5.60
CA ILE A 4 4.48 -22.38 5.78
C ILE A 4 3.86 -21.68 4.58
N PHE A 5 2.78 -22.28 4.08
CA PHE A 5 1.89 -21.69 3.10
C PHE A 5 0.59 -21.24 3.77
N ILE A 6 0.11 -20.02 3.56
CA ILE A 6 -1.19 -19.56 4.07
C ILE A 6 -2.18 -19.40 2.91
N SER A 7 -3.22 -20.23 2.89
CA SER A 7 -4.35 -20.13 1.99
C SER A 7 -5.52 -19.41 2.67
N TYR A 8 -6.06 -18.41 1.99
CA TYR A 8 -7.18 -17.60 2.48
C TYR A 8 -7.92 -16.97 1.30
N LYS A 9 -9.12 -16.46 1.57
CA LYS A 9 -9.90 -15.68 0.60
C LYS A 9 -9.47 -14.22 0.71
N ARG A 10 -9.20 -13.53 -0.41
CA ARG A 10 -8.63 -12.15 -0.47
C ARG A 10 -9.17 -11.18 0.57
N GLU A 11 -10.46 -11.24 0.84
CA GLU A 11 -11.19 -10.41 1.79
C GLU A 11 -10.69 -10.62 3.24
N ASP A 12 -10.20 -11.83 3.57
CA ASP A 12 -9.63 -12.20 4.86
C ASP A 12 -8.12 -11.91 4.97
N ARG A 13 -7.54 -11.17 4.01
CA ARG A 13 -6.09 -10.85 3.95
C ARG A 13 -5.54 -10.32 5.25
N ARG A 14 -6.31 -9.49 5.97
CA ARG A 14 -5.88 -8.91 7.25
C ARG A 14 -5.54 -9.97 8.30
N VAL A 15 -6.25 -11.10 8.33
CA VAL A 15 -5.96 -12.19 9.28
C VAL A 15 -4.76 -13.00 8.82
N ALA A 16 -4.65 -13.25 7.50
CA ALA A 16 -3.49 -13.92 6.91
C ALA A 16 -2.19 -13.13 7.09
N GLU A 17 -2.23 -11.81 6.90
CA GLU A 17 -1.12 -10.89 7.12
C GLU A 17 -0.67 -10.91 8.58
N ARG A 18 -1.60 -10.72 9.52
CA ARG A 18 -1.28 -10.81 10.97
C ARG A 18 -0.69 -12.16 11.36
N LEU A 19 -1.24 -13.25 10.81
CA LEU A 19 -0.73 -14.58 11.05
C LEU A 19 0.67 -14.78 10.46
N SER A 20 0.94 -14.25 9.27
CA SER A 20 2.25 -14.32 8.65
C SER A 20 3.31 -13.62 9.51
N ILE A 21 3.02 -12.40 9.99
CA ILE A 21 3.92 -11.63 10.86
C ILE A 21 4.19 -12.39 12.15
N ALA A 22 3.16 -12.95 12.78
CA ALA A 22 3.30 -13.73 14.02
C ALA A 22 4.17 -14.98 13.83
N LEU A 23 3.99 -15.70 12.72
CA LEU A 23 4.76 -16.90 12.39
C LEU A 23 6.21 -16.56 12.02
N GLU A 24 6.45 -15.47 11.29
CA GLU A 24 7.80 -14.99 10.98
C GLU A 24 8.57 -14.56 12.22
N GLN A 25 7.93 -13.91 13.18
CA GLN A 25 8.51 -13.56 14.49
C GLN A 25 8.90 -14.79 15.34
N LEU A 26 8.30 -15.94 15.03
CA LEU A 26 8.61 -17.23 15.66
C LEU A 26 9.69 -18.02 14.89
N GLY A 27 10.18 -17.48 13.78
CA GLY A 27 11.29 -18.00 12.99
C GLY A 27 10.88 -18.93 11.85
N PHE A 28 9.62 -18.90 11.41
CA PHE A 28 9.15 -19.63 10.24
C PHE A 28 9.23 -18.78 8.98
N ASP A 29 9.60 -19.37 7.84
CA ASP A 29 9.48 -18.70 6.54
C ASP A 29 8.04 -18.87 6.02
N VAL A 30 7.31 -17.77 5.78
CA VAL A 30 5.88 -17.82 5.42
C VAL A 30 5.63 -17.31 4.00
N TRP A 31 4.81 -18.02 3.23
CA TRP A 31 4.31 -17.57 1.93
C TRP A 31 2.80 -17.37 1.99
N TRP A 32 2.35 -16.15 1.69
CA TRP A 32 0.96 -15.76 1.88
C TRP A 32 0.46 -14.66 0.92
N ASP A 33 1.30 -13.84 0.27
CA ASP A 33 0.80 -12.79 -0.63
C ASP A 33 0.68 -13.26 -2.09
N PHE A 34 -0.54 -13.30 -2.61
CA PHE A 34 -0.87 -13.78 -3.96
C PHE A 34 -1.32 -12.67 -4.93
N GLU A 35 -1.32 -11.39 -4.55
CA GLU A 35 -1.90 -10.33 -5.40
C GLU A 35 -1.09 -10.00 -6.67
N LEU A 36 0.01 -10.69 -6.95
CA LEU A 36 0.95 -10.36 -8.03
C LEU A 36 0.87 -11.21 -9.31
N LEU A 37 -0.18 -12.02 -9.51
CA LEU A 37 -0.30 -12.91 -10.68
C LEU A 37 -1.75 -13.01 -11.21
N SER A 38 -2.08 -12.23 -12.24
CA SER A 38 -3.34 -12.37 -13.01
C SER A 38 -3.13 -13.35 -14.19
N GLY A 39 -3.82 -14.51 -14.22
CA GLY A 39 -3.86 -15.41 -15.40
C GLY A 39 -3.86 -16.93 -15.11
N ASP A 40 -3.90 -17.75 -16.16
CA ASP A 40 -4.00 -19.24 -16.14
C ASP A 40 -2.77 -19.97 -15.51
N GLY A 41 -1.72 -19.25 -15.11
CA GLY A 41 -0.51 -19.81 -14.49
C GLY A 41 -0.60 -20.06 -12.97
N TYR A 42 -1.63 -19.54 -12.30
CA TYR A 42 -1.81 -19.52 -10.83
C TYR A 42 -1.76 -20.91 -10.19
N ARG A 43 -2.46 -21.88 -10.78
CA ARG A 43 -2.66 -23.22 -10.19
C ARG A 43 -1.35 -24.00 -10.05
N LYS A 44 -0.48 -23.95 -11.06
CA LYS A 44 0.79 -24.69 -11.08
C LYS A 44 1.81 -24.13 -10.08
N VAL A 45 1.81 -22.81 -9.87
CA VAL A 45 2.70 -22.16 -8.89
C VAL A 45 2.28 -22.56 -7.50
N ILE A 46 0.98 -22.55 -7.21
CA ILE A 46 0.46 -22.89 -5.88
C ILE A 46 0.60 -24.37 -5.57
N GLU A 47 0.29 -25.25 -6.52
CA GLU A 47 0.55 -26.68 -6.38
C GLU A 47 2.01 -26.93 -5.99
N ARG A 48 2.96 -26.26 -6.65
CA ARG A 48 4.38 -26.37 -6.33
C ARG A 48 4.76 -25.77 -4.98
N VAL A 49 4.19 -24.62 -4.60
CA VAL A 49 4.41 -24.05 -3.26
C VAL A 49 3.90 -24.99 -2.18
N ILE A 50 2.74 -25.62 -2.39
CA ILE A 50 2.20 -26.62 -1.46
C ILE A 50 3.10 -27.85 -1.41
N ASP A 51 3.61 -28.32 -2.55
CA ASP A 51 4.56 -29.44 -2.63
C ASP A 51 5.86 -29.17 -1.85
N GLU A 52 6.33 -27.93 -1.90
CA GLU A 52 7.60 -27.49 -1.33
C GLU A 52 7.50 -27.09 0.15
N CYS A 53 6.35 -26.56 0.59
CA CYS A 53 6.16 -26.17 1.99
C CYS A 53 5.97 -27.40 2.91
N ALA A 54 6.29 -27.21 4.19
CA ALA A 54 6.13 -28.26 5.19
C ALA A 54 4.75 -28.24 5.86
N ALA A 55 4.11 -27.07 5.95
CA ALA A 55 2.76 -26.91 6.49
C ALA A 55 1.94 -25.93 5.65
N THR A 56 0.64 -26.22 5.50
CA THR A 56 -0.31 -25.32 4.84
C THR A 56 -1.40 -24.92 5.83
N VAL A 57 -1.43 -23.64 6.20
CA VAL A 57 -2.50 -23.07 7.01
C VAL A 57 -3.64 -22.62 6.10
N VAL A 58 -4.82 -23.19 6.29
CA VAL A 58 -6.03 -22.75 5.58
C VAL A 58 -6.91 -21.99 6.55
N LEU A 59 -7.22 -20.74 6.22
CA LEU A 59 -8.11 -19.88 7.00
C LEU A 59 -9.55 -20.04 6.55
N TRP A 60 -10.35 -20.74 7.36
CA TRP A 60 -11.78 -20.94 7.14
C TRP A 60 -12.59 -19.76 7.66
N SER A 61 -13.14 -19.00 6.71
CA SER A 61 -14.23 -18.04 6.83
C SER A 61 -15.48 -18.46 6.04
N GLU A 62 -16.60 -17.76 6.24
CA GLU A 62 -17.85 -17.92 5.48
C GLU A 62 -17.63 -17.69 3.98
N ARG A 63 -16.60 -16.91 3.62
CA ARG A 63 -16.23 -16.63 2.22
C ARG A 63 -15.31 -17.70 1.66
N SER A 64 -14.30 -18.10 2.43
CA SER A 64 -13.34 -19.11 2.01
C SER A 64 -14.00 -20.48 1.78
N ARG A 65 -15.04 -20.81 2.55
CA ARG A 65 -15.79 -22.08 2.41
C ARG A 65 -16.61 -22.17 1.13
N GLU A 66 -16.80 -21.06 0.43
CA GLU A 66 -17.48 -20.98 -0.88
C GLU A 66 -16.49 -20.82 -2.03
N SER A 67 -15.20 -20.65 -1.73
CA SER A 67 -14.14 -20.47 -2.73
C SER A 67 -13.65 -21.82 -3.23
N ALA A 68 -13.91 -22.12 -4.51
CA ALA A 68 -13.39 -23.33 -5.15
C ALA A 68 -11.85 -23.43 -5.06
N PHE A 69 -11.14 -22.30 -5.16
CA PHE A 69 -9.68 -22.27 -5.04
C PHE A 69 -9.18 -22.66 -3.65
N VAL A 70 -9.78 -22.10 -2.59
CA VAL A 70 -9.36 -22.41 -1.21
C VAL A 70 -9.71 -23.87 -0.87
N ILE A 71 -10.85 -24.37 -1.36
CA ILE A 71 -11.24 -25.78 -1.20
C ILE A 71 -10.27 -26.72 -1.94
N ASP A 72 -9.87 -26.39 -3.17
CA ASP A 72 -8.91 -27.18 -3.95
C ASP A 72 -7.55 -27.23 -3.24
N GLU A 73 -7.03 -26.08 -2.79
CA GLU A 73 -5.77 -25.97 -2.06
C GLU A 73 -5.80 -26.73 -0.73
N ALA A 74 -6.89 -26.61 0.03
CA ALA A 74 -7.08 -27.33 1.29
C ALA A 74 -7.14 -28.84 1.05
N THR A 75 -7.81 -29.27 -0.02
CA THR A 75 -7.93 -30.69 -0.39
C THR A 75 -6.55 -31.25 -0.76
N TYR A 76 -5.82 -30.54 -1.62
CA TYR A 76 -4.48 -30.93 -2.04
C TYR A 76 -3.50 -31.02 -0.87
N SER A 77 -3.52 -30.02 0.03
CA SER A 77 -2.68 -29.98 1.23
C SER A 77 -3.01 -31.09 2.22
N ARG A 78 -4.30 -31.48 2.32
CA ARG A 78 -4.75 -32.59 3.18
C ARG A 78 -4.25 -33.93 2.65
N GLU A 79 -4.33 -34.16 1.34
CA GLU A 79 -3.83 -35.38 0.70
C GLU A 79 -2.34 -35.60 0.96
N GLN A 80 -1.56 -34.51 1.06
CA GLN A 80 -0.15 -34.55 1.43
C GLN A 80 0.11 -34.54 2.95
N SER A 81 -0.92 -34.60 3.78
CA SER A 81 -0.82 -34.52 5.25
C SER A 81 -0.14 -33.25 5.76
N LYS A 82 -0.24 -32.13 5.02
CA LYS A 82 0.36 -30.81 5.36
C LYS A 82 -0.66 -29.81 5.91
N LEU A 83 -1.95 -30.11 5.79
CA LEU A 83 -3.03 -29.21 6.19
C LEU A 83 -3.03 -28.90 7.70
N CYS A 84 -3.12 -27.61 8.01
CA CYS A 84 -3.37 -27.03 9.33
C CYS A 84 -4.60 -26.11 9.22
N PRO A 85 -5.82 -26.65 9.38
CA PRO A 85 -7.04 -25.87 9.20
C PRO A 85 -7.29 -24.98 10.43
N ALA A 86 -7.56 -23.70 10.20
CA ALA A 86 -7.87 -22.74 11.25
C ALA A 86 -9.11 -21.93 10.88
N ARG A 87 -10.09 -21.86 11.78
CA ARG A 87 -11.34 -21.14 11.58
C ARG A 87 -11.24 -19.73 12.16
N ILE A 88 -11.59 -18.72 11.38
CA ILE A 88 -11.43 -17.30 11.75
C ILE A 88 -12.78 -16.60 12.00
N ASP A 89 -13.91 -17.22 11.65
CA ASP A 89 -15.27 -16.75 11.95
C ASP A 89 -16.22 -17.92 12.31
N ASP A 90 -17.52 -17.67 12.45
CA ASP A 90 -18.52 -18.70 12.80
C ASP A 90 -18.94 -19.61 11.63
N CYS A 91 -18.13 -19.72 10.58
CA CYS A 91 -18.47 -20.51 9.41
C CYS A 91 -18.60 -22.02 9.71
N ARG A 92 -19.43 -22.66 8.89
CA ARG A 92 -19.49 -24.12 8.81
C ARG A 92 -18.38 -24.61 7.89
N LEU A 93 -17.65 -25.64 8.33
CA LEU A 93 -16.58 -26.23 7.54
C LEU A 93 -17.16 -26.92 6.29
N PRO A 94 -16.47 -26.81 5.13
CA PRO A 94 -16.87 -27.55 3.94
C PRO A 94 -16.88 -29.07 4.17
N LEU A 95 -17.70 -29.76 3.39
CA LEU A 95 -17.76 -31.23 3.42
C LEU A 95 -16.37 -31.83 3.19
N GLY A 96 -16.02 -32.82 4.02
CA GLY A 96 -14.71 -33.47 4.02
C GLY A 96 -13.71 -32.90 5.03
N PHE A 97 -13.90 -31.68 5.55
CA PHE A 97 -12.98 -31.06 6.51
C PHE A 97 -13.51 -31.02 7.95
N GLY A 98 -14.74 -31.51 8.20
CA GLY A 98 -15.35 -31.53 9.53
C GLY A 98 -14.83 -32.61 10.49
N GLY A 99 -14.03 -33.56 10.00
CA GLY A 99 -13.38 -34.60 10.81
C GLY A 99 -11.95 -34.26 11.24
N ASP A 100 -11.37 -33.19 10.69
CA ASP A 100 -10.02 -32.73 11.01
C ASP A 100 -10.05 -31.87 12.29
N HIS A 101 -8.99 -31.91 13.10
CA HIS A 101 -8.86 -31.06 14.29
C HIS A 101 -8.62 -29.60 13.84
N VAL A 102 -9.72 -28.87 13.61
CA VAL A 102 -9.69 -27.46 13.20
C VAL A 102 -9.41 -26.57 14.40
N VAL A 103 -8.41 -25.71 14.24
CA VAL A 103 -8.05 -24.72 15.25
C VAL A 103 -9.03 -23.56 15.24
N ASP A 104 -9.37 -23.05 16.41
CA ASP A 104 -10.24 -21.89 16.54
C ASP A 104 -9.43 -20.60 16.72
N LEU A 105 -9.45 -19.73 15.71
CA LEU A 105 -8.84 -18.40 15.73
C LEU A 105 -9.89 -17.28 15.75
N ARG A 106 -11.15 -17.58 16.06
CA ARG A 106 -12.19 -16.56 16.17
C ARG A 106 -11.83 -15.55 17.26
N GLY A 107 -11.91 -14.26 16.92
CA GLY A 107 -11.59 -13.18 17.85
C GLY A 107 -10.09 -12.99 18.12
N TRP A 108 -9.20 -13.71 17.43
CA TRP A 108 -7.76 -13.52 17.54
C TRP A 108 -7.33 -12.19 16.92
N ASP A 109 -6.68 -11.35 17.71
CA ASP A 109 -6.26 -9.97 17.38
C ASP A 109 -4.76 -9.81 17.15
N GLY A 110 -3.98 -10.90 17.28
CA GLY A 110 -2.53 -10.90 17.12
C GLY A 110 -1.77 -11.29 18.39
N GLU A 111 -2.46 -11.43 19.53
CA GLU A 111 -1.84 -11.82 20.79
C GLU A 111 -1.26 -13.24 20.74
N MET A 112 -0.03 -13.39 21.25
CA MET A 112 0.74 -14.63 21.13
C MET A 112 0.32 -15.71 22.12
N ASP A 113 -0.42 -15.36 23.16
CA ASP A 113 -0.93 -16.26 24.20
C ASP A 113 -2.31 -16.85 23.89
N HIS A 114 -2.92 -16.46 22.77
CA HIS A 114 -4.22 -16.97 22.34
C HIS A 114 -4.21 -18.51 22.20
N GLU A 115 -5.16 -19.18 22.85
CA GLU A 115 -5.24 -20.66 22.91
C GLU A 115 -5.32 -21.30 21.51
N GLY A 116 -6.06 -20.65 20.61
CA GLY A 116 -6.13 -21.00 19.20
C GLY A 116 -4.77 -20.94 18.52
N LEU A 117 -4.05 -19.84 18.68
CA LEU A 117 -2.75 -19.67 18.04
C LEU A 117 -1.75 -20.70 18.57
N GLN A 118 -1.73 -20.93 19.88
CA GLN A 118 -0.89 -21.95 20.50
C GLN A 118 -1.18 -23.36 19.97
N SER A 119 -2.45 -23.67 19.71
CA SER A 119 -2.87 -24.94 19.11
C SER A 119 -2.43 -25.05 17.65
N LEU A 120 -2.53 -23.96 16.88
CA LEU A 120 -2.02 -23.89 15.51
C LEU A 120 -0.50 -24.07 15.47
N LEU A 121 0.23 -23.41 16.36
CA LEU A 121 1.69 -23.52 16.44
C LEU A 121 2.13 -24.95 16.71
N ARG A 122 1.50 -25.67 17.65
CA ARG A 122 1.81 -27.09 17.87
C ARG A 122 1.58 -27.93 16.61
N ALA A 123 0.52 -27.67 15.85
CA ALA A 123 0.27 -28.38 14.59
C ALA A 123 1.37 -28.07 13.55
N ILE A 124 1.76 -26.80 13.42
CA ILE A 124 2.84 -26.36 12.52
C ILE A 124 4.19 -26.95 12.94
N GLU A 125 4.53 -26.96 14.22
CA GLU A 125 5.77 -27.54 14.74
C GLU A 125 5.87 -29.05 14.45
N LEU A 126 4.75 -29.77 14.57
CA LEU A 126 4.67 -31.20 14.24
C LEU A 126 4.92 -31.48 12.75
N LYS A 127 4.52 -30.55 11.86
CA LYS A 127 4.69 -30.70 10.41
C LYS A 127 6.05 -30.21 9.93
N THR A 128 6.51 -29.08 10.44
CA THR A 128 7.78 -28.44 10.05
C THR A 128 8.99 -29.06 10.75
N GLY A 129 8.81 -29.72 11.90
CA GLY A 129 9.89 -30.19 12.76
C GLY A 129 10.72 -29.06 13.40
N LYS A 130 10.36 -27.80 13.13
CA LYS A 130 10.96 -26.59 13.70
C LYS A 130 10.15 -26.16 14.92
N LYS A 131 10.83 -25.87 16.03
CA LYS A 131 10.19 -25.29 17.22
C LYS A 131 10.08 -23.78 17.07
N ALA A 132 8.92 -23.23 17.43
CA ALA A 132 8.67 -21.81 17.52
C ALA A 132 9.61 -21.19 18.57
N ARG A 133 10.36 -20.15 18.19
CA ARG A 133 11.26 -19.42 19.09
C ARG A 133 10.93 -17.94 19.03
N LEU A 134 10.35 -17.43 20.12
CA LEU A 134 10.05 -16.02 20.27
C LEU A 134 11.36 -15.20 20.24
N GLY A 135 11.45 -14.21 19.35
CA GLY A 135 12.63 -13.36 19.18
C GLY A 135 13.60 -13.80 18.08
N ALA A 136 13.17 -14.69 17.17
CA ALA A 136 13.84 -14.80 15.89
C ALA A 136 13.65 -13.47 15.14
N ALA A 137 14.75 -12.80 14.77
CA ALA A 137 14.66 -11.61 13.95
C ALA A 137 13.84 -11.96 12.70
N PRO A 138 12.77 -11.20 12.36
CA PRO A 138 12.11 -11.38 11.09
C PRO A 138 13.22 -11.29 10.04
N ARG A 139 13.36 -12.31 9.20
CA ARG A 139 14.26 -12.22 8.05
C ARG A 139 13.62 -11.29 7.04
N GLY A 140 13.57 -10.00 7.37
CA GLY A 140 13.50 -8.91 6.43
C GLY A 140 14.80 -8.93 5.64
N GLY A 141 14.79 -9.66 4.53
CA GLY A 141 15.59 -9.28 3.38
C GLY A 141 14.72 -8.31 2.60
N ASP A 142 15.25 -7.10 2.35
CA ASP A 142 14.62 -5.98 1.66
C ASP A 142 13.49 -6.42 0.72
N GLU A 143 12.26 -5.95 0.98
CA GLU A 143 11.10 -6.23 0.13
C GLU A 143 11.39 -5.85 -1.33
N GLU A 144 12.22 -4.82 -1.56
CA GLU A 144 12.75 -4.44 -2.87
C GLU A 144 13.61 -5.53 -3.52
N VAL A 145 14.44 -6.24 -2.75
CA VAL A 145 15.30 -7.33 -3.27
C VAL A 145 14.47 -8.57 -3.55
N ARG A 146 13.49 -8.91 -2.71
CA ARG A 146 12.54 -10.03 -2.97
C ARG A 146 11.65 -9.74 -4.17
N PHE A 147 11.16 -8.50 -4.31
CA PHE A 147 10.33 -8.08 -5.43
C PHE A 147 11.13 -8.02 -6.74
N ALA A 148 12.34 -7.44 -6.71
CA ALA A 148 13.24 -7.42 -7.87
C ALA A 148 13.67 -8.83 -8.29
N GLU A 149 13.97 -9.71 -7.33
CA GLU A 149 14.24 -11.13 -7.61
C GLU A 149 13.03 -11.80 -8.26
N MET A 150 11.83 -11.57 -7.74
CA MET A 150 10.59 -12.16 -8.27
C MET A 150 10.28 -11.67 -9.70
N GLU A 151 10.43 -10.37 -9.98
CA GLU A 151 10.22 -9.82 -11.32
C GLU A 151 11.28 -10.31 -12.32
N ALA A 152 12.55 -10.39 -11.89
CA ALA A 152 13.62 -10.97 -12.70
C ALA A 152 13.38 -12.46 -12.98
N PHE A 153 12.84 -13.20 -12.01
CA PHE A 153 12.44 -14.59 -12.17
C PHE A 153 11.29 -14.74 -13.19
N LYS A 154 10.22 -13.94 -13.08
CA LYS A 154 9.10 -13.94 -14.04
C LYS A 154 9.56 -13.63 -15.46
N ALA A 155 10.44 -12.64 -15.62
CA ALA A 155 11.01 -12.30 -16.93
C ALA A 155 11.84 -13.46 -17.51
N ALA A 156 12.63 -14.14 -16.67
CA ALA A 156 13.42 -15.30 -17.08
C ALA A 156 12.55 -16.51 -17.46
N GLU A 157 11.45 -16.73 -16.74
CA GLU A 157 10.50 -17.81 -17.02
C GLU A 157 9.67 -17.53 -18.28
N ALA A 158 9.18 -16.30 -18.46
CA ALA A 158 8.45 -15.88 -19.66
C ALA A 158 9.31 -16.00 -20.94
N ALA A 159 10.62 -15.81 -20.83
CA ALA A 159 11.56 -16.02 -21.92
C ALA A 159 11.75 -17.51 -22.27
N GLY A 160 11.43 -18.43 -21.36
CA GLY A 160 11.33 -19.88 -21.61
C GLY A 160 12.60 -20.57 -22.07
N ASN A 161 13.78 -19.98 -21.87
CA ASN A 161 15.05 -20.50 -22.38
C ASN A 161 16.15 -20.56 -21.29
N ALA A 162 17.08 -21.49 -21.46
CA ALA A 162 18.15 -21.74 -20.49
C ALA A 162 19.08 -20.52 -20.27
N SER A 163 19.23 -19.63 -21.27
CA SER A 163 20.09 -18.45 -21.14
C SER A 163 19.51 -17.43 -20.17
N ALA A 164 18.19 -17.21 -20.19
CA ALA A 164 17.51 -16.29 -19.30
C ALA A 164 17.56 -16.80 -17.84
N LEU A 165 17.33 -18.10 -17.65
CA LEU A 165 17.44 -18.79 -16.36
C LEU A 165 18.88 -18.77 -15.80
N GLN A 166 19.90 -18.92 -16.65
CA GLN A 166 21.30 -18.78 -16.23
C GLN A 166 21.68 -17.34 -15.87
N SER A 167 21.11 -16.34 -16.56
CA SER A 167 21.31 -14.93 -16.22
C SER A 167 20.70 -14.63 -14.85
N PHE A 168 19.47 -15.10 -14.61
CA PHE A 168 18.81 -15.00 -13.31
C PHE A 168 19.67 -15.57 -12.17
N LEU A 169 20.25 -16.76 -12.35
CA LEU A 169 21.12 -17.37 -11.33
C LEU A 169 22.44 -16.64 -11.08
N ARG A 170 22.88 -15.81 -12.03
CA ARG A 170 24.07 -14.98 -11.88
C ARG A 170 23.79 -13.77 -11.01
N ASP A 171 22.61 -13.18 -11.20
CA ASP A 171 22.18 -11.97 -10.50
C ASP A 171 21.64 -12.31 -9.09
N TYR A 172 21.01 -13.48 -8.94
CA TYR A 172 20.42 -13.97 -7.70
C TYR A 172 20.93 -15.37 -7.31
N PRO A 173 22.23 -15.56 -7.07
CA PRO A 173 22.81 -16.88 -6.82
C PRO A 173 22.38 -17.52 -5.49
N GLN A 174 21.91 -16.73 -4.53
CA GLN A 174 21.40 -17.22 -3.23
C GLN A 174 19.95 -16.78 -2.97
N GLY A 175 19.27 -16.33 -4.03
CA GLY A 175 17.90 -15.84 -3.95
C GLY A 175 16.87 -16.94 -3.66
N ALA A 176 15.66 -16.53 -3.27
CA ALA A 176 14.54 -17.40 -2.99
C ALA A 176 14.22 -18.39 -4.13
N PHE A 177 14.42 -18.01 -5.40
CA PHE A 177 14.16 -18.83 -6.58
C PHE A 177 15.43 -19.47 -7.17
N ALA A 178 16.60 -19.30 -6.54
CA ALA A 178 17.86 -19.80 -7.09
C ALA A 178 17.93 -21.33 -7.18
N ASN A 179 17.43 -22.05 -6.17
CA ASN A 179 17.40 -23.52 -6.23
C ASN A 179 16.39 -24.03 -7.26
N PHE A 180 15.28 -23.32 -7.42
CA PHE A 180 14.25 -23.61 -8.41
C PHE A 180 14.79 -23.52 -9.84
N VAL A 181 15.48 -22.43 -10.16
CA VAL A 181 16.03 -22.21 -11.52
C VAL A 181 17.16 -23.19 -11.84
N ARG A 182 17.95 -23.62 -10.84
CA ARG A 182 18.91 -24.72 -11.01
C ARG A 182 18.23 -26.03 -11.41
N GLY A 183 17.13 -26.39 -10.74
CA GLY A 183 16.35 -27.58 -11.08
C GLY A 183 15.76 -27.55 -12.49
N GLN A 184 15.30 -26.38 -12.95
CA GLN A 184 14.83 -26.21 -14.33
C GLN A 184 15.96 -26.39 -15.35
N LEU A 185 17.14 -25.80 -15.09
CA LEU A 185 18.30 -25.97 -15.97
C LEU A 185 18.78 -27.42 -16.03
N GLU A 186 18.79 -28.13 -14.90
CA GLU A 186 19.11 -29.56 -14.86
C GLU A 186 18.12 -30.39 -15.68
N THR A 187 16.82 -30.08 -15.59
CA THR A 187 15.77 -30.74 -16.39
C THR A 187 15.90 -30.43 -17.88
N MET A 188 16.41 -29.24 -18.24
CA MET A 188 16.76 -28.85 -19.61
C MET A 188 18.09 -29.44 -20.10
N GLY A 189 18.77 -30.27 -19.29
CA GLY A 189 20.05 -30.91 -19.64
C GLY A 189 21.27 -29.98 -19.54
N VAL A 190 21.12 -28.83 -18.87
CA VAL A 190 22.15 -27.80 -18.74
C VAL A 190 22.73 -27.84 -17.32
N LYS A 191 23.96 -28.36 -17.16
CA LYS A 191 24.64 -28.40 -15.85
C LYS A 191 24.98 -26.98 -15.37
N ALA A 192 24.42 -26.58 -14.22
CA ALA A 192 24.79 -25.34 -13.56
C ALA A 192 26.26 -25.39 -13.09
N MET A 193 27.04 -24.34 -13.36
CA MET A 193 28.45 -24.27 -12.96
C MET A 193 28.59 -24.25 -11.43
N ALA A 194 29.38 -25.17 -10.89
CA ALA A 194 29.68 -25.25 -9.47
C ALA A 194 30.61 -24.12 -9.02
N HIS A 195 30.26 -23.44 -7.92
CA HIS A 195 31.09 -22.43 -7.28
C HIS A 195 32.16 -23.11 -6.39
N THR A 196 33.42 -23.05 -6.80
CA THR A 196 34.57 -23.34 -5.93
C THR A 196 35.07 -22.03 -5.35
N GLY A 197 35.16 -21.96 -4.02
CA GLY A 197 35.65 -20.78 -3.31
C GLY A 197 37.18 -20.63 -3.35
N GLY A 198 37.65 -19.41 -3.10
CA GLY A 198 39.04 -19.15 -2.67
C GLY A 198 39.75 -17.97 -3.34
N ALA A 199 39.85 -16.87 -2.59
CA ALA A 199 40.96 -15.92 -2.44
C ALA A 199 41.80 -15.41 -3.66
N GLY A 200 41.95 -14.07 -3.74
CA GLY A 200 43.15 -13.42 -4.29
C GLY A 200 42.90 -12.22 -5.22
N ALA A 201 43.11 -11.00 -4.73
CA ALA A 201 43.35 -9.79 -5.54
C ALA A 201 44.81 -9.79 -6.10
N PRO A 202 45.29 -8.83 -6.94
CA PRO A 202 44.66 -7.58 -7.41
C PRO A 202 44.90 -7.17 -8.91
N ALA A 203 44.21 -6.09 -9.30
CA ALA A 203 44.54 -5.04 -10.28
C ALA A 203 44.67 -5.35 -11.80
N GLN A 204 43.83 -4.67 -12.61
CA GLN A 204 44.33 -3.63 -13.53
C GLN A 204 43.21 -2.74 -14.11
N ARG A 205 43.48 -1.43 -14.09
CA ARG A 205 42.73 -0.36 -14.74
C ARG A 205 42.70 -0.57 -16.26
N ARG A 206 41.54 -0.36 -16.91
CA ARG A 206 41.45 0.37 -18.19
C ARG A 206 40.17 1.20 -18.28
N SER A 207 40.34 2.30 -19.00
CA SER A 207 39.58 3.54 -19.08
C SER A 207 38.34 3.48 -19.98
N VAL A 208 37.32 4.23 -19.55
CA VAL A 208 36.42 5.13 -20.29
C VAL A 208 36.19 4.83 -21.78
N SER A 209 34.94 4.53 -22.13
CA SER A 209 34.32 4.98 -23.39
C SER A 209 32.83 5.26 -23.20
N GLU A 210 32.43 6.38 -23.80
CA GLU A 210 31.21 7.18 -23.71
C GLU A 210 29.94 6.44 -24.23
N PRO A 211 28.72 6.77 -23.76
CA PRO A 211 27.48 6.19 -24.31
C PRO A 211 27.11 6.83 -25.66
N PRO A 212 26.48 6.08 -26.60
CA PRO A 212 26.17 6.58 -27.93
C PRO A 212 24.98 7.56 -27.93
N ARG A 213 25.12 8.57 -28.79
CA ARG A 213 24.23 9.68 -29.11
C ARG A 213 22.82 9.25 -29.54
N ALA A 214 21.82 10.04 -29.12
CA ALA A 214 20.45 10.01 -29.63
C ALA A 214 20.34 10.44 -31.11
N PRO A 215 19.41 9.86 -31.91
CA PRO A 215 19.15 10.29 -33.27
C PRO A 215 18.32 11.60 -33.34
N PRO A 216 18.38 12.35 -34.47
CA PRO A 216 18.02 13.76 -34.52
C PRO A 216 16.52 14.02 -34.74
N GLN A 217 16.02 15.10 -34.13
CA GLN A 217 14.72 15.69 -34.44
C GLN A 217 14.73 16.38 -35.83
N PRO A 218 13.69 16.25 -36.65
CA PRO A 218 13.50 17.10 -37.82
C PRO A 218 12.90 18.47 -37.47
N ARG A 219 13.43 19.49 -38.14
CA ARG A 219 13.15 20.92 -38.00
C ARG A 219 11.77 21.34 -38.50
N THR A 220 11.27 22.37 -37.84
CA THR A 220 10.10 23.23 -38.13
C THR A 220 10.17 24.04 -39.43
N ALA A 221 9.00 24.31 -40.06
CA ALA A 221 8.51 25.62 -40.52
C ALA A 221 7.17 25.48 -41.32
N PRO A 222 6.35 26.54 -41.54
CA PRO A 222 6.00 27.67 -40.67
C PRO A 222 4.47 27.94 -40.56
N SER A 223 4.15 28.84 -39.64
CA SER A 223 2.90 29.56 -39.33
C SER A 223 2.04 30.02 -40.53
N VAL A 224 0.71 29.85 -40.42
CA VAL A 224 -0.30 30.74 -41.04
C VAL A 224 -1.47 30.96 -40.07
N ALA A 225 -1.95 32.21 -40.09
CA ALA A 225 -2.78 32.93 -39.12
C ALA A 225 -4.22 32.43 -38.89
N SER A 226 -4.71 32.70 -37.67
CA SER A 226 -6.13 32.74 -37.28
C SER A 226 -6.92 33.84 -38.01
N PRO A 227 -8.25 33.72 -38.03
CA PRO A 227 -9.09 34.88 -37.70
C PRO A 227 -10.09 34.59 -36.56
N ALA A 228 -10.36 35.67 -35.81
CA ALA A 228 -11.22 35.77 -34.63
C ALA A 228 -12.70 36.07 -35.02
N PRO A 229 -13.64 36.25 -34.07
CA PRO A 229 -14.99 35.68 -34.12
C PRO A 229 -16.09 36.70 -34.50
N PRO A 230 -17.35 36.27 -34.74
CA PRO A 230 -18.47 37.19 -34.78
C PRO A 230 -19.16 37.39 -33.42
N ARG A 231 -19.58 38.64 -33.21
CA ARG A 231 -20.25 39.21 -32.04
C ARG A 231 -21.76 38.86 -31.97
N ARG A 232 -22.23 38.77 -30.72
CA ARG A 232 -23.57 39.01 -30.14
C ARG A 232 -24.73 39.37 -31.09
N ARG A 233 -25.88 38.74 -30.83
CA ARG A 233 -27.17 39.43 -30.71
C ARG A 233 -27.94 38.99 -29.46
N SER A 234 -28.37 40.00 -28.72
CA SER A 234 -29.26 39.97 -27.57
C SER A 234 -30.72 39.88 -27.99
N SER A 235 -31.54 39.14 -27.26
CA SER A 235 -32.99 39.33 -27.22
C SER A 235 -33.50 38.96 -25.82
N ARG A 236 -33.97 39.97 -25.09
CA ARG A 236 -34.87 39.82 -23.94
C ARG A 236 -36.28 39.57 -24.49
N LEU A 237 -37.03 38.65 -23.89
CA LEU A 237 -38.49 38.77 -23.83
C LEU A 237 -39.01 38.21 -22.50
N VAL A 238 -40.08 38.85 -22.04
CA VAL A 238 -40.65 38.88 -20.70
C VAL A 238 -41.89 37.96 -20.63
N LEU A 239 -42.02 37.27 -19.48
CA LEU A 239 -43.22 36.86 -18.72
C LEU A 239 -44.53 36.44 -19.43
N GLY A 240 -45.06 35.29 -19.01
CA GLY A 240 -46.48 34.94 -19.14
C GLY A 240 -46.78 33.56 -18.55
N GLY A 241 -47.26 33.51 -17.31
CA GLY A 241 -47.77 32.29 -16.69
C GLY A 241 -49.23 32.03 -17.06
N VAL A 242 -49.62 30.75 -17.11
CA VAL A 242 -50.99 30.28 -16.84
C VAL A 242 -50.89 28.90 -16.18
N ALA A 243 -51.61 28.76 -15.06
CA ALA A 243 -51.78 27.53 -14.31
C ALA A 243 -52.78 26.57 -14.97
N ALA A 244 -52.59 25.27 -14.79
CA ALA A 244 -53.68 24.29 -14.79
C ALA A 244 -53.28 23.08 -13.93
N ALA A 245 -54.06 22.86 -12.88
CA ALA A 245 -54.00 21.73 -11.97
C ALA A 245 -54.71 20.51 -12.57
N MET A 246 -54.25 19.29 -12.24
CA MET A 246 -55.12 18.14 -11.96
C MET A 246 -54.39 17.16 -11.03
N ALA A 247 -55.18 16.53 -10.17
CA ALA A 247 -54.79 16.01 -8.87
C ALA A 247 -54.60 14.49 -8.80
N SER A 248 -54.00 14.08 -7.68
CA SER A 248 -54.20 12.83 -6.92
C SER A 248 -53.31 11.62 -7.25
N ALA A 249 -52.37 11.31 -6.34
CA ALA A 249 -52.59 10.27 -5.33
C ALA A 249 -51.45 10.30 -4.28
N THR A 250 -51.87 10.45 -3.04
CA THR A 250 -51.04 10.61 -1.84
C THR A 250 -50.44 9.27 -1.38
N LEU A 251 -49.13 9.23 -1.14
CA LEU A 251 -48.54 8.33 -0.14
C LEU A 251 -47.65 9.18 0.79
N VAL A 252 -48.15 9.46 2.00
CA VAL A 252 -47.43 10.20 3.03
C VAL A 252 -46.39 9.28 3.66
N PHE A 253 -45.11 9.48 3.32
CA PHE A 253 -44.02 9.06 4.19
C PHE A 253 -43.70 10.22 5.15
N PHE A 254 -43.84 9.97 6.45
CA PHE A 254 -43.38 10.87 7.50
C PHE A 254 -41.86 11.04 7.40
N VAL A 255 -41.41 12.08 6.70
CA VAL A 255 -40.06 12.61 6.86
C VAL A 255 -40.08 13.48 8.11
N VAL A 256 -39.58 12.93 9.22
CA VAL A 256 -39.23 13.72 10.40
C VAL A 256 -38.04 14.59 10.01
N MET A 257 -38.32 15.85 9.64
CA MET A 257 -37.28 16.86 9.52
C MET A 257 -36.75 17.20 10.92
N PRO A 258 -35.43 17.16 11.17
CA PRO A 258 -34.90 17.76 12.37
C PRO A 258 -35.17 19.28 12.32
N ARG A 259 -35.86 19.78 13.34
CA ARG A 259 -36.03 21.22 13.61
C ARG A 259 -34.67 21.91 13.54
N GLN A 260 -34.56 22.96 12.73
CA GLN A 260 -33.50 23.94 12.87
C GLN A 260 -33.59 24.54 14.28
N VAL A 261 -32.69 24.14 15.16
CA VAL A 261 -32.37 24.88 16.37
C VAL A 261 -31.31 25.90 15.95
N SER A 262 -31.74 27.16 15.86
CA SER A 262 -30.82 28.29 15.71
C SER A 262 -29.88 28.32 16.92
N ALA A 263 -28.60 28.03 16.71
CA ALA A 263 -27.58 28.21 17.73
C ALA A 263 -27.31 29.71 17.92
N PRO A 264 -27.14 30.20 19.16
CA PRO A 264 -26.79 31.61 19.39
C PRO A 264 -25.43 31.93 18.75
N PRO A 265 -25.21 33.15 18.25
CA PRO A 265 -23.94 33.52 17.63
C PRO A 265 -22.83 33.41 18.68
N ARG A 266 -21.89 32.50 18.45
CA ARG A 266 -20.63 32.47 19.21
C ARG A 266 -19.90 33.79 18.97
N PRO A 267 -19.30 34.40 20.01
CA PRO A 267 -18.50 35.61 19.82
C PRO A 267 -17.38 35.30 18.82
N ALA A 268 -17.21 36.21 17.87
CA ALA A 268 -16.11 36.17 16.92
C ALA A 268 -14.79 36.14 17.71
N VAL A 269 -14.20 34.96 17.85
CA VAL A 269 -12.79 34.84 18.18
C VAL A 269 -12.07 35.36 16.95
N THR A 270 -11.59 36.58 17.04
CA THR A 270 -10.58 37.14 16.16
C THR A 270 -9.44 36.13 16.04
N SER A 271 -9.40 35.40 14.92
CA SER A 271 -8.30 34.54 14.50
C SER A 271 -7.08 35.40 14.15
N ALA A 272 -6.42 35.94 15.18
CA ALA A 272 -5.01 36.26 15.09
C ALA A 272 -4.25 34.94 15.35
N GLU A 273 -4.19 34.07 14.34
CA GLU A 273 -3.24 32.97 14.33
C GLU A 273 -1.85 33.59 14.43
N THR A 274 -1.21 33.43 15.59
CA THR A 274 0.22 33.70 15.73
C THR A 274 0.90 32.76 14.73
N SER A 275 1.39 33.30 13.62
CA SER A 275 2.07 32.51 12.59
C SER A 275 3.27 31.84 13.25
N GLN A 276 3.18 30.54 13.50
CA GLN A 276 4.27 29.74 14.06
C GLN A 276 5.49 29.87 13.14
N VAL A 277 6.62 30.36 13.68
CA VAL A 277 7.80 30.73 12.90
C VAL A 277 8.75 29.53 12.80
N TYR A 278 8.66 28.76 11.71
CA TYR A 278 9.58 27.66 11.41
C TYR A 278 10.79 28.16 10.59
N SER A 279 11.68 28.90 11.23
CA SER A 279 12.82 29.57 10.58
C SER A 279 13.87 28.57 10.10
N LEU A 280 14.32 28.71 8.84
CA LEU A 280 15.44 27.94 8.30
C LEU A 280 16.82 28.50 8.68
N ALA A 281 16.83 29.70 9.26
CA ALA A 281 18.07 30.34 9.71
C ALA A 281 18.69 29.52 10.84
N GLY A 282 19.97 29.17 10.67
CA GLY A 282 20.67 28.35 11.66
C GLY A 282 20.36 26.85 11.58
N LEU A 283 19.79 26.37 10.48
CA LEU A 283 19.87 24.95 10.14
C LEU A 283 21.20 24.62 9.46
N ASN A 284 21.68 23.41 9.70
CA ASN A 284 22.72 22.80 8.90
C ASN A 284 22.38 22.90 7.39
N PRO A 285 23.32 23.20 6.48
CA PRO A 285 23.02 23.38 5.06
C PRO A 285 22.35 22.16 4.39
N ASP A 286 22.79 20.94 4.73
CA ASP A 286 22.26 19.71 4.16
C ASP A 286 20.84 19.44 4.69
N VAL A 287 20.64 19.62 6.01
CA VAL A 287 19.31 19.55 6.63
C VAL A 287 18.38 20.61 6.02
N ARG A 288 18.87 21.84 5.80
CA ARG A 288 18.07 22.92 5.20
C ARG A 288 17.58 22.55 3.81
N ALA A 289 18.43 21.97 2.97
CA ALA A 289 18.04 21.51 1.65
C ALA A 289 16.93 20.44 1.71
N ALA A 290 17.05 19.48 2.63
CA ALA A 290 16.03 18.46 2.85
C ALA A 290 14.71 19.05 3.36
N VAL A 291 14.76 20.05 4.25
CA VAL A 291 13.56 20.76 4.73
C VAL A 291 12.89 21.56 3.62
N GLU A 292 13.66 22.24 2.77
CA GLU A 292 13.12 22.93 1.59
C GLU A 292 12.44 21.96 0.62
N GLU A 293 13.01 20.77 0.43
CA GLU A 293 12.40 19.71 -0.37
C GLU A 293 11.09 19.18 0.27
N ALA A 294 11.09 18.94 1.58
CA ALA A 294 9.89 18.55 2.32
C ALA A 294 8.80 19.61 2.19
N ARG A 295 9.13 20.91 2.27
CA ARG A 295 8.18 22.01 2.08
C ARG A 295 7.66 22.13 0.64
N ARG A 296 8.50 21.87 -0.37
CA ARG A 296 8.05 21.78 -1.76
C ARG A 296 7.04 20.63 -1.93
N ASN A 297 7.33 19.47 -1.35
CA ASN A 297 6.40 18.33 -1.38
C ASN A 297 5.13 18.58 -0.56
N GLU A 298 5.18 19.29 0.58
CA GLU A 298 3.99 19.76 1.30
C GLU A 298 3.11 20.63 0.40
N ALA A 299 3.71 21.55 -0.38
CA ALA A 299 2.98 22.39 -1.33
C ALA A 299 2.36 21.58 -2.48
N LEU A 300 3.09 20.60 -3.05
CA LEU A 300 2.57 19.69 -4.08
C LEU A 300 1.42 18.83 -3.54
N ALA A 301 1.56 18.26 -2.34
CA ALA A 301 0.53 17.50 -1.66
C ALA A 301 -0.74 18.35 -1.40
N ASN A 302 -0.58 19.60 -0.97
CA ASN A 302 -1.70 20.53 -0.82
C ASN A 302 -2.41 20.79 -2.15
N ALA A 303 -1.66 20.97 -3.23
CA ALA A 303 -2.22 21.16 -4.56
C ALA A 303 -2.93 19.89 -5.06
N ALA A 304 -2.37 18.70 -4.84
CA ALA A 304 -2.97 17.42 -5.19
C ALA A 304 -4.28 17.20 -4.43
N ALA A 305 -4.29 17.42 -3.12
CA ALA A 305 -5.51 17.33 -2.31
C ALA A 305 -6.59 18.35 -2.73
N ALA A 306 -6.21 19.56 -3.12
CA ALA A 306 -7.15 20.54 -3.65
C ALA A 306 -7.78 20.08 -4.98
N ARG A 307 -6.98 19.49 -5.89
CA ARG A 307 -7.50 18.88 -7.13
C ARG A 307 -8.41 17.71 -6.81
N ALA A 308 -8.01 16.84 -5.88
CA ALA A 308 -8.81 15.71 -5.42
C ALA A 308 -10.16 16.15 -4.85
N ALA A 309 -10.23 17.26 -4.12
CA ALA A 309 -11.49 17.82 -3.62
C ALA A 309 -12.43 18.28 -4.74
N VAL A 310 -11.89 18.92 -5.79
CA VAL A 310 -12.69 19.34 -6.97
C VAL A 310 -13.19 18.12 -7.74
N VAL A 311 -12.32 17.15 -8.00
CA VAL A 311 -12.68 15.89 -8.67
C VAL A 311 -13.71 15.12 -7.86
N GLY A 312 -13.50 14.99 -6.55
CA GLY A 312 -14.45 14.32 -5.65
C GLY A 312 -15.83 14.97 -5.73
N GLN A 313 -15.93 16.29 -5.64
CA GLN A 313 -17.22 17.01 -5.79
C GLN A 313 -17.89 16.78 -7.15
N ARG A 314 -17.11 16.69 -8.23
CA ARG A 314 -17.63 16.39 -9.56
C ARG A 314 -18.12 14.94 -9.68
N ALA A 315 -17.38 14.00 -9.11
CA ALA A 315 -17.77 12.60 -9.02
C ALA A 315 -19.09 12.45 -8.25
N GLU A 316 -19.25 13.15 -7.11
CA GLU A 316 -20.53 13.20 -6.36
C GLU A 316 -21.70 13.68 -7.20
N ALA A 317 -21.49 14.73 -7.99
CA ALA A 317 -22.53 15.31 -8.80
C ALA A 317 -22.93 14.41 -9.99
N SER A 318 -22.12 13.41 -10.30
CA SER A 318 -22.22 12.57 -11.50
C SER A 318 -22.55 11.10 -11.19
N ILE A 319 -22.95 10.78 -9.95
CA ILE A 319 -23.33 9.42 -9.53
C ILE A 319 -24.39 8.86 -10.51
N GLY A 320 -24.02 7.81 -11.26
CA GLY A 320 -24.87 7.17 -12.28
C GLY A 320 -24.58 7.55 -13.74
N HIS A 321 -23.56 8.37 -14.01
CA HIS A 321 -23.15 8.75 -15.37
C HIS A 321 -21.67 8.44 -15.64
N GLU A 322 -21.43 7.40 -16.44
CA GLU A 322 -20.12 6.79 -16.74
C GLU A 322 -19.27 7.57 -17.77
N GLN A 323 -19.36 8.91 -17.82
CA GLN A 323 -18.83 9.69 -18.95
C GLN A 323 -17.46 10.34 -18.75
N ALA A 324 -16.83 10.27 -17.57
CA ALA A 324 -15.65 11.09 -17.28
C ALA A 324 -14.44 10.38 -16.65
N GLY A 325 -14.45 9.05 -16.47
CA GLY A 325 -13.37 8.36 -15.74
C GLY A 325 -13.22 8.87 -14.30
N GLU A 326 -14.32 9.26 -13.69
CA GLU A 326 -14.43 9.72 -12.31
C GLU A 326 -15.63 9.03 -11.68
N ASP A 327 -15.48 8.56 -10.45
CA ASP A 327 -16.51 7.77 -9.79
C ASP A 327 -16.46 7.92 -8.27
N VAL A 328 -17.58 7.59 -7.63
CA VAL A 328 -17.72 7.47 -6.18
C VAL A 328 -17.95 6.01 -5.84
N ARG A 329 -16.99 5.40 -5.16
CA ARG A 329 -17.12 4.04 -4.65
C ARG A 329 -17.36 4.06 -3.15
N VAL A 330 -18.46 3.45 -2.73
CA VAL A 330 -18.72 3.13 -1.32
C VAL A 330 -18.50 1.64 -1.16
N PHE A 331 -17.61 1.28 -0.25
CA PHE A 331 -17.23 -0.10 -0.05
C PHE A 331 -18.24 -0.81 0.86
N SER A 332 -18.36 -2.12 0.65
CA SER A 332 -19.17 -3.04 1.47
C SER A 332 -18.27 -4.15 2.02
N GLY A 333 -18.78 -5.00 2.92
CA GLY A 333 -17.97 -6.05 3.57
C GLY A 333 -17.03 -5.49 4.66
N ASP A 334 -15.76 -5.87 4.67
CA ASP A 334 -14.79 -5.50 5.74
C ASP A 334 -14.36 -4.03 5.71
N HIS A 335 -14.65 -3.36 4.60
CA HIS A 335 -14.47 -1.93 4.37
C HIS A 335 -15.82 -1.21 4.34
N ILE A 336 -16.86 -1.78 4.96
CA ILE A 336 -18.21 -1.21 4.89
C ILE A 336 -18.20 0.27 5.24
N GLY A 337 -18.68 1.09 4.30
CA GLY A 337 -18.77 2.53 4.42
C GLY A 337 -17.45 3.30 4.18
N ASP A 338 -16.34 2.62 3.92
CA ASP A 338 -15.17 3.29 3.35
C ASP A 338 -15.60 3.86 2.02
N ARG A 339 -14.85 4.87 1.56
CA ARG A 339 -15.32 5.68 0.45
C ARG A 339 -14.17 6.22 -0.36
N TYR A 340 -14.21 6.01 -1.66
CA TYR A 340 -13.36 6.67 -2.62
C TYR A 340 -14.21 7.62 -3.49
N ALA A 341 -13.72 8.83 -3.72
CA ALA A 341 -14.28 9.76 -4.71
C ALA A 341 -13.12 10.37 -5.49
N GLY A 342 -13.01 10.06 -6.77
CA GLY A 342 -11.82 10.42 -7.54
C GLY A 342 -11.84 9.92 -8.98
N GLN A 343 -10.71 10.11 -9.64
CA GLN A 343 -10.45 9.57 -10.97
C GLN A 343 -10.33 8.04 -10.93
N PHE A 344 -10.74 7.40 -12.01
CA PHE A 344 -10.94 5.96 -12.10
C PHE A 344 -10.76 5.45 -13.54
N GLU A 345 -9.88 4.47 -13.72
CA GLU A 345 -9.71 3.72 -14.98
C GLU A 345 -9.55 2.23 -14.66
N ASN A 346 -10.67 1.52 -14.49
CA ASN A 346 -10.75 0.14 -13.95
C ASN A 346 -10.18 -0.04 -12.53
N ARG A 347 -9.42 0.94 -12.02
CA ARG A 347 -8.73 1.04 -10.72
C ARG A 347 -8.63 2.52 -10.31
N TYR A 348 -8.31 2.80 -9.06
CA TYR A 348 -8.00 4.17 -8.60
C TYR A 348 -6.74 4.67 -9.29
N GLU A 349 -6.89 5.78 -9.99
CA GLU A 349 -5.85 6.41 -10.80
C GLU A 349 -5.98 7.93 -10.68
N GLY A 350 -4.90 8.66 -10.94
CA GLY A 350 -4.94 10.12 -10.99
C GLY A 350 -5.12 10.73 -9.60
N VAL A 351 -6.11 11.60 -9.39
CA VAL A 351 -6.37 12.23 -8.08
C VAL A 351 -7.70 11.79 -7.48
N GLY A 352 -7.71 11.60 -6.16
CA GLY A 352 -8.90 11.17 -5.43
C GLY A 352 -8.84 11.41 -3.93
N ILE A 353 -9.98 11.18 -3.28
CA ILE A 353 -10.13 11.21 -1.84
C ILE A 353 -10.60 9.85 -1.38
N TYR A 354 -9.84 9.24 -0.48
CA TYR A 354 -10.24 8.06 0.26
C TYR A 354 -10.59 8.44 1.70
N THR A 355 -11.75 8.01 2.18
CA THR A 355 -12.22 8.22 3.56
C THR A 355 -12.53 6.87 4.19
N TRP A 356 -11.98 6.63 5.38
CA TRP A 356 -12.32 5.43 6.14
C TRP A 356 -13.61 5.63 6.93
N ALA A 357 -14.51 4.66 6.84
CA ALA A 357 -15.82 4.69 7.48
C ALA A 357 -15.70 4.79 9.00
N GLN A 358 -16.49 5.67 9.59
CA GLN A 358 -16.61 5.72 11.05
C GLN A 358 -17.64 4.70 11.55
N ASN A 359 -17.25 3.42 11.57
CA ASN A 359 -18.12 2.31 11.96
C ASN A 359 -17.52 1.50 13.14
N ALA A 360 -18.38 0.85 13.93
CA ALA A 360 -17.96 -0.01 15.02
C ALA A 360 -17.11 -1.17 14.48
N GLY A 361 -15.84 -1.25 14.88
CA GLY A 361 -14.86 -2.24 14.37
C GLY A 361 -13.86 -1.69 13.34
N ASN A 362 -14.04 -0.47 12.81
CA ASN A 362 -13.05 0.17 11.95
C ASN A 362 -12.07 1.01 12.79
N SER A 363 -10.91 0.44 13.14
CA SER A 363 -9.83 1.16 13.83
C SER A 363 -9.29 2.35 13.03
N PHE A 364 -9.54 2.39 11.71
CA PHE A 364 -9.16 3.50 10.84
C PHE A 364 -10.26 4.54 10.63
N GLY A 365 -11.43 4.38 11.26
CA GLY A 365 -12.57 5.25 11.04
C GLY A 365 -12.28 6.73 11.29
N ALA A 366 -12.83 7.58 10.43
CA ALA A 366 -12.61 9.03 10.39
C ALA A 366 -11.18 9.48 10.04
N GLN A 367 -10.36 8.58 9.47
CA GLN A 367 -9.14 8.96 8.75
C GLN A 367 -9.48 9.33 7.31
N SER A 368 -8.56 10.03 6.63
CA SER A 368 -8.68 10.28 5.20
C SER A 368 -7.34 10.46 4.51
N TYR A 369 -7.32 10.16 3.23
CA TYR A 369 -6.24 10.47 2.32
C TYR A 369 -6.79 11.25 1.12
N ALA A 370 -6.12 12.34 0.74
CA ALA A 370 -6.45 13.13 -0.43
C ALA A 370 -5.18 13.40 -1.23
N GLY A 371 -5.10 12.91 -2.46
CA GLY A 371 -3.88 13.00 -3.24
C GLY A 371 -3.91 12.16 -4.49
N GLU A 372 -2.72 11.77 -4.93
CA GLU A 372 -2.48 11.01 -6.15
C GLU A 372 -2.58 9.50 -5.90
N PHE A 373 -3.17 8.79 -6.85
CA PHE A 373 -3.40 7.36 -6.87
C PHE A 373 -2.86 6.74 -8.16
N ALA A 374 -2.34 5.53 -8.04
CA ALA A 374 -2.10 4.62 -9.15
C ALA A 374 -2.25 3.17 -8.67
N ASP A 375 -2.76 2.28 -9.52
CA ASP A 375 -2.92 0.86 -9.19
C ASP A 375 -3.71 0.62 -7.88
N ASP A 376 -4.82 1.34 -7.66
CA ASP A 376 -5.67 1.25 -6.46
C ASP A 376 -5.02 1.71 -5.13
N ALA A 377 -3.83 2.32 -5.18
CA ALA A 377 -3.11 2.78 -4.00
C ALA A 377 -2.60 4.22 -4.12
N PRO A 378 -2.37 4.92 -3.01
CA PRO A 378 -1.66 6.20 -3.01
C PRO A 378 -0.31 6.07 -3.72
N ASN A 379 -0.05 6.93 -4.70
CA ASN A 379 1.20 6.97 -5.44
C ASN A 379 1.46 8.40 -5.93
N GLY A 380 2.54 9.01 -5.48
CA GLY A 380 2.85 10.42 -5.76
C GLY A 380 2.70 11.28 -4.53
N THR A 381 2.07 12.45 -4.64
CA THR A 381 1.93 13.40 -3.51
C THR A 381 0.51 13.45 -2.97
N GLY A 382 0.38 13.59 -1.64
CA GLY A 382 -0.93 13.74 -1.02
C GLY A 382 -0.89 14.07 0.47
N ILE A 383 -2.08 14.30 1.01
CA ILE A 383 -2.29 14.56 2.43
C ILE A 383 -2.93 13.33 3.06
N TYR A 384 -2.29 12.80 4.08
CA TYR A 384 -2.90 11.83 4.99
C TYR A 384 -3.32 12.52 6.29
N THR A 385 -4.55 12.31 6.72
CA THR A 385 -5.11 12.84 7.97
C THR A 385 -5.55 11.68 8.86
N TRP A 386 -4.98 11.62 10.06
CA TRP A 386 -5.34 10.61 11.06
C TRP A 386 -6.56 11.06 11.87
N ARG A 387 -7.21 10.09 12.53
CA ARG A 387 -8.42 10.29 13.34
C ARG A 387 -8.17 11.24 14.50
N ASP A 388 -6.97 11.19 15.06
CA ASP A 388 -6.56 12.05 16.16
C ASP A 388 -6.27 13.49 15.71
N GLY A 389 -6.23 13.76 14.40
CA GLY A 389 -5.94 15.07 13.82
C GLY A 389 -4.48 15.25 13.41
N LYS A 390 -3.63 14.22 13.57
CA LYS A 390 -2.28 14.27 12.96
C LYS A 390 -2.43 14.41 11.46
N ARG A 391 -1.41 14.99 10.81
CA ARG A 391 -1.44 15.23 9.37
C ARG A 391 -0.07 15.08 8.76
N TYR A 392 -0.02 14.43 7.60
CA TYR A 392 1.16 14.28 6.77
C TYR A 392 0.87 14.88 5.41
N ALA A 393 1.82 15.64 4.87
CA ALA A 393 1.76 16.19 3.53
C ALA A 393 3.10 15.95 2.85
N GLY A 394 3.12 15.09 1.85
CA GLY A 394 4.35 14.68 1.19
C GLY A 394 4.14 13.55 0.20
N GLN A 395 5.20 12.82 -0.09
CA GLN A 395 5.16 11.69 -1.02
C GLN A 395 4.60 10.44 -0.34
N MET A 396 3.82 9.67 -1.08
CA MET A 396 3.16 8.45 -0.65
C MET A 396 3.36 7.36 -1.70
N ALA A 397 3.53 6.13 -1.25
CA ALA A 397 3.45 4.95 -2.10
C ALA A 397 2.84 3.81 -1.29
N ALA A 398 1.88 3.08 -1.88
CA ALA A 398 1.28 1.89 -1.26
C ALA A 398 0.80 2.12 0.19
N TRP A 399 0.11 3.24 0.43
CA TRP A 399 -0.39 3.68 1.74
C TRP A 399 0.66 4.05 2.80
N GLN A 400 1.94 4.03 2.43
CA GLN A 400 3.04 4.42 3.31
C GLN A 400 3.59 5.79 2.91
N ARG A 401 4.09 6.54 3.90
CA ARG A 401 4.87 7.75 3.68
C ARG A 401 6.23 7.40 3.09
N GLN A 402 6.62 8.12 2.05
CA GLN A 402 7.87 7.93 1.33
C GLN A 402 8.50 9.28 1.01
N GLY A 403 9.76 9.29 0.58
CA GLY A 403 10.44 10.48 0.06
C GLY A 403 10.43 11.66 1.03
N ALA A 404 10.30 12.89 0.55
CA ALA A 404 10.27 14.07 1.40
C ALA A 404 8.85 14.50 1.78
N GLY A 405 8.66 14.88 3.04
CA GLY A 405 7.35 15.30 3.52
C GLY A 405 7.35 15.96 4.90
N VAL A 406 6.22 16.60 5.20
CA VAL A 406 5.96 17.31 6.45
C VAL A 406 4.92 16.56 7.27
N PHE A 407 5.26 16.24 8.51
CA PHE A 407 4.36 15.62 9.47
C PHE A 407 4.07 16.58 10.62
N ARG A 408 2.79 16.76 10.91
CA ARG A 408 2.28 17.64 11.97
C ARG A 408 1.56 16.79 12.99
N MET A 409 2.02 16.90 14.23
CA MET A 409 1.40 16.27 15.39
C MET A 409 0.27 17.15 15.93
N THR A 410 -0.62 16.55 16.69
CA THR A 410 -1.79 17.23 17.28
C THR A 410 -1.42 18.18 18.41
N ASP A 411 -0.26 17.95 19.03
CA ASP A 411 0.32 18.83 20.05
C ASP A 411 1.07 20.03 19.46
N GLY A 412 1.08 20.19 18.12
CA GLY A 412 1.74 21.28 17.40
C GLY A 412 3.18 20.98 17.01
N ARG A 413 3.80 19.88 17.48
CA ARG A 413 5.12 19.47 17.00
C ARG A 413 5.08 19.16 15.52
N ARG A 414 6.21 19.40 14.85
CA ARG A 414 6.32 19.24 13.41
C ARG A 414 7.64 18.57 13.05
N TYR A 415 7.59 17.58 12.19
CA TYR A 415 8.76 17.02 11.52
C TYR A 415 8.77 17.42 10.04
N GLU A 416 9.93 17.80 9.52
CA GLU A 416 10.16 18.06 8.10
C GLU A 416 11.42 17.33 7.65
N GLY A 417 11.32 16.42 6.69
CA GLY A 417 12.46 15.62 6.28
C GLY A 417 12.08 14.43 5.41
N GLN A 418 12.99 13.46 5.33
CA GLN A 418 12.86 12.26 4.51
C GLN A 418 12.12 11.13 5.25
N TRP A 419 11.43 10.30 4.48
CA TRP A 419 10.55 9.23 4.90
C TRP A 419 10.82 7.99 4.06
N SER A 420 10.76 6.82 4.69
CA SER A 420 10.76 5.53 4.02
C SER A 420 9.95 4.54 4.82
N GLY A 421 8.94 3.93 4.20
CA GLY A 421 8.09 2.91 4.84
C GLY A 421 7.48 3.39 6.15
N ASP A 422 6.89 4.59 6.15
CA ASP A 422 6.33 5.26 7.33
C ASP A 422 7.30 5.65 8.45
N ARG A 423 8.61 5.49 8.25
CA ARG A 423 9.63 5.90 9.22
C ARG A 423 10.38 7.14 8.77
N MET A 424 10.72 8.00 9.71
CA MET A 424 11.63 9.11 9.48
C MET A 424 13.02 8.53 9.16
N THR A 425 13.60 8.98 8.06
CA THR A 425 14.91 8.52 7.58
C THR A 425 15.72 9.69 7.05
N GLY A 426 17.00 9.50 6.82
CA GLY A 426 17.88 10.49 6.19
C GLY A 426 17.86 11.85 6.86
N LEU A 427 17.94 12.94 6.09
CA LEU A 427 18.05 14.29 6.66
C LEU A 427 16.68 14.86 7.04
N GLY A 428 16.59 15.43 8.25
CA GLY A 428 15.36 16.05 8.70
C GLY A 428 15.49 16.87 9.99
N VAL A 429 14.42 17.59 10.30
CA VAL A 429 14.28 18.48 11.46
C VAL A 429 12.99 18.18 12.21
N GLU A 430 13.06 18.29 13.52
CA GLU A 430 11.89 18.34 14.40
C GLU A 430 11.80 19.72 15.07
N TRP A 431 10.61 20.30 15.01
CA TRP A 431 10.23 21.53 15.67
C TRP A 431 9.31 21.24 16.86
N ASP A 432 9.47 22.03 17.91
CA ASP A 432 8.52 22.04 19.02
C ASP A 432 7.18 22.69 18.62
N ALA A 433 6.21 22.69 19.54
CA ALA A 433 4.89 23.25 19.33
C ALA A 433 4.88 24.79 19.15
N GLN A 434 5.97 25.46 19.55
CA GLN A 434 6.16 26.90 19.43
C GLN A 434 6.87 27.28 18.12
N GLY A 435 7.39 26.29 17.39
CA GLY A 435 8.13 26.47 16.14
C GLY A 435 9.65 26.62 16.31
N HIS A 436 10.18 26.42 17.52
CA HIS A 436 11.62 26.41 17.73
C HIS A 436 12.23 25.08 17.30
N LEU A 437 13.47 25.15 16.84
CA LEU A 437 14.26 23.98 16.50
C LEU A 437 14.45 23.11 17.75
N SER A 438 13.93 21.88 17.71
CA SER A 438 14.14 20.89 18.77
C SER A 438 15.31 19.97 18.42
N ARG A 439 15.29 19.38 17.22
CA ARG A 439 16.29 18.39 16.77
C ARG A 439 16.55 18.55 15.28
N GLN A 440 17.80 18.39 14.83
CA GLN A 440 18.16 18.29 13.41
C GLN A 440 19.28 17.28 13.20
N GLY A 441 19.27 16.61 12.04
CA GLY A 441 20.35 15.72 11.63
C GLY A 441 19.88 14.55 10.78
N ILE A 442 20.60 13.43 10.89
CA ILE A 442 20.30 12.19 10.19
C ILE A 442 19.42 11.29 11.07
N TRP A 443 18.35 10.80 10.49
CA TRP A 443 17.35 9.93 11.08
C TRP A 443 17.45 8.53 10.50
N THR A 444 17.25 7.51 11.32
CA THR A 444 17.14 6.11 10.90
C THR A 444 16.01 5.47 11.68
N ASN A 445 15.06 4.84 10.99
CA ASN A 445 13.93 4.13 11.59
C ASN A 445 13.10 4.96 12.60
N GLY A 446 12.95 6.27 12.38
CA GLY A 446 12.19 7.14 13.28
C GLY A 446 13.03 7.79 14.41
N GLU A 447 14.30 7.42 14.55
CA GLU A 447 15.19 7.94 15.58
C GLU A 447 16.29 8.82 14.99
N LEU A 448 16.65 9.89 15.69
CA LEU A 448 17.78 10.74 15.30
C LEU A 448 19.09 10.03 15.66
N THR A 449 19.81 9.53 14.66
CA THR A 449 21.07 8.80 14.84
C THR A 449 22.29 9.70 14.83
N THR A 450 22.25 10.80 14.09
CA THR A 450 23.39 11.73 13.99
C THR A 450 22.89 13.17 14.07
N PRO A 451 22.95 13.79 15.26
CA PRO A 451 22.68 15.22 15.39
C PRO A 451 23.66 16.04 14.53
N LEU A 452 23.16 17.01 13.77
CA LEU A 452 23.98 17.88 12.93
C LEU A 452 23.86 19.33 13.39
N ASP A 453 24.93 19.87 13.96
CA ASP A 453 25.01 21.30 14.27
C ASP A 453 25.20 22.13 12.99
N GLN A 454 25.00 23.46 13.11
CA GLN A 454 25.10 24.42 12.01
C GLN A 454 26.40 24.33 11.19
N ASN A 455 27.51 23.97 11.84
CA ASN A 455 28.84 23.93 11.25
C ASN A 455 29.34 22.50 10.93
N ALA A 456 28.54 21.47 11.20
CA ALA A 456 28.90 20.09 10.91
C ALA A 456 28.66 19.79 9.42
N SER A 457 29.54 19.03 8.76
CA SER A 457 29.28 18.52 7.41
C SER A 457 28.86 17.06 7.53
N ALA A 458 27.76 16.66 6.86
CA ALA A 458 27.43 15.26 6.69
C ALA A 458 28.51 14.64 5.78
N LYS A 459 29.48 13.95 6.37
CA LYS A 459 30.54 13.25 5.65
C LYS A 459 30.16 11.81 5.37
#